data_AF-E0UE04-F1
#
_entry.id   AF-E0UE04-F1
#
_cell.length_a   1.000
_cell.length_b   1.000
_cell.length_c   1.000
_cell.angle_alpha   90.00
_cell.angle_beta   90.00
_cell.angle_gamma   90.00
#
_symmetry.space_group_name_H-M   'P 1'
#
loop_
_entity.id
_entity.type
_entity.pdbx_description
1 polymer ?
#
loop_
_entity_poly.entity_id
_entity_poly.type
_entity_poly.pdbx_seq_one_letter_code
_entity_poly.pdbx_strand_id
1 'polypeptide(L)'
;MNLSLYDLKILTLVALLETQPQLFTPEDQTSLSALIDQVPNETEEISNQIVTWYQERPKIEEAMLNFPGDENVILGPGGQEVPLNPEEYKETIKNAIRRSSNDGTKPQNQPPKS
;
A
#
# COMPACT_ATOMS: atom_id res chain seq x y z
N MET A 1 15.78 -12.86 4.69
CA MET A 1 16.15 -11.65 3.91
C MET A 1 15.34 -10.53 4.50
N ASN A 2 15.97 -9.43 4.87
CA ASN A 2 15.24 -8.29 5.43
C ASN A 2 14.59 -7.50 4.30
N LEU A 3 13.52 -6.79 4.60
CA LEU A 3 12.86 -5.88 3.67
C LEU A 3 13.83 -4.76 3.26
N SER A 4 13.85 -4.42 1.98
CA SER A 4 14.56 -3.24 1.49
C SER A 4 13.76 -1.97 1.79
N LEU A 5 14.41 -0.81 1.67
CA LEU A 5 13.72 0.47 1.77
C LEU A 5 12.60 0.61 0.72
N TYR A 6 12.75 -0.02 -0.45
CA TYR A 6 11.73 -0.01 -1.49
C TYR A 6 10.49 -0.80 -1.06
N ASP A 7 10.70 -1.98 -0.48
CA ASP A 7 9.63 -2.81 0.09
C ASP A 7 8.87 -2.05 1.19
N LEU A 8 9.60 -1.46 2.14
CA LEU A 8 9.01 -0.72 3.26
C LEU A 8 8.13 0.44 2.79
N LYS A 9 8.56 1.19 1.77
CA LYS A 9 7.78 2.29 1.20
C LYS A 9 6.47 1.80 0.57
N ILE A 10 6.52 0.70 -0.19
CA ILE A 10 5.33 0.12 -0.81
C ILE A 10 4.35 -0.35 0.27
N LEU A 11 4.85 -1.06 1.27
CA LEU A 11 4.05 -1.62 2.35
C LEU A 11 3.46 -0.53 3.26
N THR A 12 4.19 0.57 3.48
CA THR A 12 3.69 1.74 4.20
C THR A 12 2.50 2.38 3.48
N LEU A 13 2.57 2.52 2.14
CA LEU A 13 1.45 3.02 1.35
C LEU A 13 0.22 2.10 1.48
N VAL A 14 0.44 0.79 1.37
CA VAL A 14 -0.63 -0.21 1.55
C VAL A 14 -1.27 -0.06 2.94
N ALA A 15 -0.46 0.04 3.99
CA ALA A 15 -0.96 0.22 5.35
C ALA A 15 -1.74 1.53 5.52
N LEU A 16 -1.31 2.62 4.88
CA LEU A 16 -2.06 3.88 4.88
C LEU A 16 -3.41 3.77 4.15
N LEU A 17 -3.46 3.09 3.01
CA LEU A 17 -4.71 2.82 2.29
C LEU A 17 -5.70 2.04 3.16
N GLU A 18 -5.22 1.08 3.96
CA GLU A 18 -6.07 0.26 4.81
C GLU A 18 -6.46 0.94 6.13
N THR A 19 -5.55 1.71 6.75
CA THR A 19 -5.76 2.30 8.09
C THR A 19 -6.29 3.73 8.05
N GLN A 20 -5.97 4.48 7.00
CA GLN A 20 -6.32 5.89 6.83
C GLN A 20 -6.90 6.17 5.42
N PRO A 21 -7.93 5.43 4.97
CA PRO A 21 -8.51 5.59 3.64
C PRO A 21 -9.05 7.01 3.38
N GLN A 22 -9.43 7.75 4.43
CA GLN A 22 -9.88 9.14 4.35
C GLN A 22 -8.83 10.13 3.85
N LEU A 23 -7.55 9.75 3.82
CA LEU A 23 -6.48 10.57 3.24
C LEU A 23 -6.51 10.55 1.70
N PHE A 24 -7.13 9.52 1.12
CA PHE A 24 -7.13 9.29 -0.32
C PHE A 24 -8.47 9.68 -0.92
N THR A 25 -8.47 10.71 -1.76
CA THR A 25 -9.67 11.05 -2.54
C THR A 25 -9.94 9.98 -3.60
N PRO A 26 -11.16 9.92 -4.15
CA PRO A 26 -11.45 9.02 -5.28
C PRO A 26 -10.53 9.26 -6.50
N GLU A 27 -10.11 10.51 -6.72
CA GLU A 27 -9.15 10.87 -7.76
C GLU A 27 -7.76 10.30 -7.46
N ASP A 28 -7.30 10.38 -6.21
CA ASP A 28 -6.03 9.77 -5.77
C ASP A 28 -6.04 8.26 -5.97
N GLN A 29 -7.12 7.58 -5.59
CA GLN A 29 -7.27 6.14 -5.75
C GLN A 29 -7.25 5.73 -7.23
N THR A 30 -7.92 6.50 -8.09
CA THR A 30 -7.95 6.26 -9.54
C THR A 30 -6.57 6.50 -10.15
N SER A 31 -5.92 7.61 -9.79
CA SER A 31 -4.58 7.98 -10.26
C SER A 31 -3.54 6.95 -9.84
N LEU A 32 -3.57 6.51 -8.58
CA LEU A 32 -2.66 5.48 -8.06
C LEU A 32 -2.88 4.13 -8.76
N SER A 33 -4.13 3.70 -8.96
CA SER A 33 -4.40 2.46 -9.70
C SER A 33 -3.83 2.51 -11.12
N ALA A 34 -4.04 3.62 -11.83
CA ALA A 34 -3.53 3.80 -13.18
C ALA A 34 -1.99 3.83 -13.24
N LEU A 35 -1.33 4.42 -12.24
CA LEU A 35 0.12 4.40 -12.12
C LEU A 35 0.67 2.97 -11.97
N ILE A 36 0.05 2.17 -11.09
CA ILE A 36 0.46 0.79 -10.82
C ILE A 36 0.25 -0.12 -12.03
N ASP A 37 -0.75 0.15 -12.87
CA ASP A 37 -0.96 -0.57 -14.13
C ASP A 37 0.14 -0.31 -15.17
N GLN A 38 0.79 0.86 -15.14
CA GLN A 38 1.75 1.29 -16.14
C GLN A 38 3.21 1.03 -15.77
N VAL A 39 3.51 0.95 -14.46
CA VAL A 39 4.89 0.77 -13.99
C VAL A 39 5.44 -0.62 -14.39
N PRO A 40 6.74 -0.80 -14.65
CA PRO A 40 7.36 -2.12 -14.82
C PRO A 40 7.21 -3.04 -13.60
N ASN A 41 7.37 -4.35 -13.79
CA ASN A 41 7.35 -5.35 -12.71
C ASN A 41 8.71 -5.38 -11.98
N GLU A 42 9.12 -4.26 -11.40
CA GLU A 42 10.37 -4.12 -10.65
C GLU A 42 10.11 -3.38 -9.33
N THR A 43 10.53 -3.96 -8.19
CA THR A 43 10.21 -3.41 -6.85
C THR A 43 10.73 -1.97 -6.67
N GLU A 44 11.95 -1.71 -7.11
CA GLU A 44 12.55 -0.37 -7.05
C GLU A 44 11.74 0.64 -7.88
N GLU A 45 11.35 0.28 -9.10
CA GLU A 45 10.61 1.16 -10.00
C GLU A 45 9.19 1.43 -9.49
N ILE A 46 8.51 0.40 -8.97
CA ILE A 46 7.21 0.55 -8.30
C ILE A 46 7.34 1.56 -7.15
N SER A 47 8.36 1.39 -6.31
CA SER A 47 8.60 2.26 -5.16
C SER A 47 8.91 3.70 -5.56
N ASN A 48 9.79 3.90 -6.55
CA ASN A 48 10.19 5.23 -7.03
C ASN A 48 9.01 5.99 -7.65
N GLN A 49 8.18 5.30 -8.43
CA GLN A 49 6.99 5.91 -9.03
C GLN A 49 5.94 6.27 -7.99
N ILE A 50 5.75 5.43 -6.95
CA ILE A 50 4.90 5.76 -5.80
C ILE A 50 5.42 7.00 -5.06
N VAL A 51 6.73 7.08 -4.81
CA VAL A 51 7.36 8.22 -4.14
C VAL A 51 7.08 9.50 -4.90
N THR A 52 7.39 9.49 -6.19
CA THR A 52 7.14 10.63 -7.08
C THR A 52 5.67 11.04 -7.07
N TRP A 53 4.76 10.06 -7.05
CA TRP A 53 3.33 10.30 -7.03
C TRP A 53 2.84 10.96 -5.73
N TYR A 54 3.24 10.48 -4.55
CA TYR A 54 2.74 11.09 -3.31
C TYR A 54 3.44 12.41 -2.96
N GLN A 55 4.61 12.71 -3.52
CA GLN A 55 5.30 14.01 -3.33
C GLN A 55 4.48 15.20 -3.86
N GLU A 56 3.61 14.97 -4.85
CA GLU A 56 2.67 15.98 -5.32
C GLU A 56 1.42 16.11 -4.42
N ARG A 57 1.32 15.30 -3.36
CA ARG A 57 0.15 15.14 -2.49
C ARG A 57 0.55 15.32 -1.03
N PRO A 58 0.65 16.57 -0.53
CA PRO A 58 1.29 16.89 0.75
C PRO A 58 0.66 16.16 1.95
N LYS A 59 -0.65 15.89 1.94
CA LYS A 59 -1.32 15.12 3.01
C LYS A 59 -0.89 13.65 3.05
N ILE A 60 -0.65 13.06 1.88
CA ILE A 60 -0.23 11.66 1.76
C ILE A 60 1.27 11.58 2.06
N GLU A 61 2.06 12.53 1.54
CA GLU A 61 3.49 12.63 1.87
C GLU A 61 3.72 12.76 3.38
N GLU A 62 3.00 13.66 4.05
CA GLU A 62 3.09 13.83 5.51
C GLU A 62 2.70 12.54 6.25
N ALA A 63 1.65 11.86 5.79
CA ALA A 63 1.23 10.59 6.39
C ALA A 63 2.26 9.46 6.17
N MET A 64 2.91 9.42 5.01
CA MET A 64 4.00 8.47 4.71
C MET A 64 5.22 8.73 5.59
N LEU A 65 5.59 9.99 5.82
CA LEU A 65 6.73 10.38 6.67
C LEU A 65 6.48 10.13 8.15
N ASN A 66 5.24 10.33 8.61
CA ASN A 66 4.86 10.17 10.01
C ASN A 66 4.32 8.77 10.33
N PHE A 67 4.28 7.86 9.35
CA PHE A 67 3.85 6.50 9.61
C PHE A 67 4.87 5.83 10.54
N PRO A 68 4.44 5.24 11.68
CA PRO A 68 5.36 4.57 12.60
C PRO A 68 5.93 3.32 11.92
N GLY A 69 7.08 3.49 11.27
CA GLY A 69 7.64 2.57 10.28
C GLY A 69 8.26 1.28 10.82
N ASP A 70 8.37 1.09 12.14
CA ASP A 70 9.16 -0.03 12.70
C ASP A 70 8.37 -1.03 13.56
N GLU A 71 7.20 -0.68 14.10
CA GLU A 71 6.51 -1.56 15.08
C GLU A 71 5.14 -2.07 14.63
N ASN A 72 4.56 -1.47 13.58
CA ASN A 72 3.16 -1.74 13.17
C ASN A 72 3.00 -2.15 11.70
N VAL A 73 4.08 -2.32 10.93
CA VAL A 73 4.00 -2.96 9.60
C VAL A 73 3.85 -4.48 9.82
N ILE A 74 2.73 -4.91 10.42
CA ILE A 74 2.40 -6.32 10.60
C ILE A 74 2.00 -6.87 9.24
N LEU A 75 2.96 -7.47 8.57
CA LEU A 75 2.76 -8.17 7.29
C LEU A 75 2.17 -9.55 7.57
N GLY A 76 0.88 -9.68 7.28
CA GLY A 76 0.15 -10.94 7.17
C GLY A 76 -0.02 -11.76 8.46
N PRO A 77 -0.89 -12.77 8.44
CA PRO A 77 -0.99 -13.75 9.51
C PRO A 77 0.31 -14.58 9.53
N GLY A 78 1.29 -14.17 10.35
CA GLY A 78 2.56 -14.88 10.50
C GLY A 78 3.75 -14.02 10.89
N GLY A 79 3.67 -12.68 10.80
CA GLY A 79 4.76 -11.79 11.23
C GLY A 79 6.08 -12.01 10.49
N GLN A 80 6.01 -12.55 9.27
CA GLN A 80 7.20 -12.92 8.52
C GLN A 80 7.56 -11.80 7.56
N GLU A 81 8.70 -11.14 7.82
CA GLU A 81 9.33 -10.10 7.00
C GLU A 81 9.87 -10.68 5.68
N VAL A 82 8.98 -11.22 4.83
CA VAL A 82 9.37 -11.74 3.53
C VAL A 82 9.04 -10.69 2.47
N PRO A 83 10.03 -10.20 1.71
CA PRO A 83 9.75 -9.30 0.59
C PRO A 83 8.85 -10.02 -0.41
N LEU A 84 7.80 -9.34 -0.84
CA LEU A 84 6.93 -9.83 -1.91
C LEU A 84 7.64 -9.68 -3.26
N ASN A 85 7.21 -10.46 -4.25
CA ASN A 85 7.65 -10.20 -5.61
C ASN A 85 6.96 -8.93 -6.19
N PRO A 86 7.48 -8.32 -7.26
CA PRO A 86 6.93 -7.10 -7.83
C PRO A 86 5.45 -7.19 -8.24
N GLU A 87 5.01 -8.35 -8.74
CA GLU A 87 3.60 -8.54 -9.14
C GLU A 87 2.69 -8.57 -7.92
N GLU A 88 3.11 -9.29 -6.87
CA GLU A 88 2.40 -9.35 -5.58
C GLU A 88 2.28 -7.96 -4.94
N TYR A 89 3.30 -7.09 -5.07
CA TYR A 89 3.20 -5.71 -4.61
C TYR A 89 2.12 -4.93 -5.34
N LYS A 90 2.09 -5.00 -6.68
CA LYS A 90 1.06 -4.31 -7.47
C LYS A 90 -0.34 -4.80 -7.13
N GLU A 91 -0.51 -6.11 -7.00
CA GLU A 91 -1.79 -6.70 -6.59
C GLU A 91 -2.19 -6.27 -5.19
N THR A 92 -1.24 -6.22 -4.24
CA THR A 92 -1.49 -5.77 -2.87
C THR A 92 -1.97 -4.33 -2.84
N ILE A 93 -1.33 -3.42 -3.59
CA ILE A 93 -1.75 -2.01 -3.69
C ILE A 93 -3.17 -1.91 -4.28
N LYS A 94 -3.45 -2.59 -5.39
CA LYS A 94 -4.78 -2.60 -6.03
C LYS A 94 -5.86 -3.12 -5.08
N ASN A 95 -5.56 -4.18 -4.35
CA ASN A 95 -6.46 -4.73 -3.36
C ASN A 95 -6.73 -3.76 -2.21
N ALA A 96 -5.70 -3.06 -1.72
CA ALA A 96 -5.85 -2.03 -0.69
C ALA A 96 -6.70 -0.86 -1.17
N ILE A 97 -6.49 -0.38 -2.40
CA ILE A 97 -7.34 0.65 -3.03
C ILE A 97 -8.80 0.16 -3.05
N ARG A 98 -9.07 -1.03 -3.60
CA ARG A 98 -10.43 -1.57 -3.68
C ARG A 98 -11.10 -1.71 -2.31
N ARG A 99 -10.34 -2.07 -1.27
CA ARG A 99 -10.85 -2.15 0.11
C ARG A 99 -11.17 -0.76 0.64
N SER A 100 -10.26 0.20 0.46
CA SER A 100 -10.44 1.60 0.89
C SER A 100 -11.66 2.27 0.23
N SER A 101 -11.96 1.94 -1.04
CA SER A 101 -13.15 2.47 -1.73
C SER A 101 -14.45 1.86 -1.21
N ASN A 102 -14.41 0.59 -0.77
CA ASN A 102 -15.59 -0.16 -0.35
C ASN A 102 -15.89 -0.05 1.17
N ASP A 103 -14.98 0.50 1.98
CA ASP A 103 -15.17 0.65 3.43
C ASP A 103 -16.20 1.74 3.82
N GLY A 104 -16.93 2.29 2.85
CA GLY A 104 -18.27 2.87 3.06
C GLY A 104 -19.31 1.85 3.58
N THR A 105 -18.94 0.57 3.67
CA THR A 105 -19.70 -0.53 4.32
C THR A 105 -18.76 -1.43 5.14
N LYS A 106 -18.58 -1.15 6.44
CA LYS A 106 -17.88 -2.03 7.42
C LYS A 106 -18.65 -3.35 7.69
N PRO A 107 -18.09 -4.40 8.34
CA PRO A 107 -16.68 -4.79 8.57
C PRO A 107 -16.37 -6.27 8.21
N GLN A 108 -15.09 -6.65 8.35
CA GLN A 108 -14.49 -7.99 8.52
C GLN A 108 -15.46 -9.18 8.62
N ASN A 109 -15.34 -10.14 7.68
CA ASN A 109 -15.62 -11.56 7.91
C ASN A 109 -15.01 -12.37 6.74
N GLN A 110 -13.73 -12.74 6.84
CA GLN A 110 -13.29 -13.98 6.20
C GLN A 110 -13.62 -15.11 7.16
N PRO A 111 -14.53 -16.05 6.83
CA PRO A 111 -14.66 -17.27 7.60
C PRO A 111 -13.40 -18.12 7.41
N PRO A 112 -12.94 -18.85 8.43
CA PRO A 112 -11.94 -19.89 8.23
C PRO A 112 -12.51 -20.93 7.27
N LYS A 113 -11.73 -21.33 6.27
CA LYS A 113 -12.08 -22.47 5.40
C LYS A 113 -12.10 -23.73 6.28
N SER A 114 -13.28 -24.32 6.43
CA SER A 114 -13.45 -25.71 6.88
C SER A 114 -13.23 -26.68 5.73
#